data_AF-A0A2W4S2M4-F1
#
_entry.id   AF-A0A2W4S2M4-F1
#
_cell.length_a   1.000
_cell.length_b   1.000
_cell.length_c   1.000
_cell.angle_alpha   90.00
_cell.angle_beta   90.00
_cell.angle_gamma   90.00
#
_symmetry.space_group_name_H-M   'P 1'
#
loop_
_entity.id
_entity.type
_entity.pdbx_description
1 polymer ?
#
loop_
_entity_poly.entity_id
_entity_poly.type
_entity_poly.pdbx_seq_one_letter_code
_entity_poly.pdbx_strand_id
1 'polypeptide(L)'
;MTSLDVSWHAVHRMMDETRRRPTFSAVWSLRLALFSGALAISGIVLHRFLGLSTPVLLNVLKAAFVGGGLALLLALVAIVRIWFTGRSGGAAAFGGLLFSLALFAWPAYYIPVVRDLPAINDVTTDLHAPPPMSALANLRGPGANPADYPGEHFVEMQAVAYPDLQPFLLSRPVDEAFEIAAQTVRRLKYEVVSETPPGGSFEQPGYIEAVDRTLIIGFPDDVVIRVMGDSETSQIDVRSASRYGQHDLGQNASRIRTFFAELRKVLDSSVPAAAEADNARSKGRATQQRRGGRGRGDRRN
;
A
#
# COMPACT_ATOMS: atom_id res chain seq x y z
N MET A 1 -43.74 0.44 73.44
CA MET A 1 -42.68 0.99 72.56
C MET A 1 -41.47 0.07 72.65
N THR A 2 -41.40 -0.93 71.78
CA THR A 2 -40.28 -1.87 71.68
C THR A 2 -39.29 -1.33 70.66
N SER A 3 -38.08 -0.99 71.11
CA SER A 3 -36.98 -0.55 70.25
C SER A 3 -36.47 -1.73 69.43
N LEU A 4 -36.48 -1.59 68.11
CA LEU A 4 -35.81 -2.51 67.19
C LEU A 4 -34.30 -2.26 67.29
N ASP A 5 -33.59 -3.06 68.07
CA ASP A 5 -32.12 -3.10 68.05
C ASP A 5 -31.66 -3.76 66.75
N VAL A 6 -31.40 -2.92 65.75
CA VAL A 6 -30.73 -3.34 64.52
C VAL A 6 -29.28 -3.65 64.86
N SER A 7 -28.96 -4.95 64.93
CA SER A 7 -27.61 -5.45 65.17
C SER A 7 -26.61 -4.85 64.16
N TRP A 8 -25.54 -4.25 64.64
CA TRP A 8 -24.42 -3.74 63.82
C TRP A 8 -23.81 -4.83 62.91
N HIS A 9 -23.96 -6.11 63.25
CA HIS A 9 -23.56 -7.22 62.37
C HIS A 9 -24.49 -7.38 61.15
N ALA A 10 -25.78 -7.07 61.28
CA ALA A 10 -26.71 -7.06 60.15
C ALA A 10 -26.42 -5.91 59.20
N VAL A 11 -26.08 -4.72 59.73
CA VAL A 11 -25.66 -3.55 58.94
C VAL A 11 -24.35 -3.84 58.20
N HIS A 12 -23.35 -4.42 58.86
CA HIS A 12 -22.10 -4.80 58.20
C HIS A 12 -22.28 -5.86 57.10
N ARG A 13 -23.15 -6.86 57.33
CA ARG A 13 -23.47 -7.89 56.33
C ARG A 13 -24.19 -7.30 55.11
N MET A 14 -25.11 -6.36 55.32
CA MET A 14 -25.78 -5.60 54.26
C MET A 14 -24.81 -4.69 53.49
N MET A 15 -23.84 -4.08 54.18
CA MET A 15 -22.82 -3.23 53.56
C MET A 15 -21.82 -4.07 52.74
N ASP A 16 -21.43 -5.26 53.18
CA ASP A 16 -20.58 -6.16 52.39
C ASP A 16 -21.31 -6.74 51.15
N GLU A 17 -22.64 -6.91 51.22
CA GLU A 17 -23.48 -7.29 50.07
C GLU A 17 -23.54 -6.23 48.96
N THR A 18 -23.13 -4.99 49.22
CA THR A 18 -23.06 -3.93 48.20
C THR A 18 -21.81 -3.97 47.33
N ARG A 19 -20.76 -4.73 47.70
CA ARG A 19 -19.66 -5.08 46.77
C ARG A 19 -20.08 -6.25 45.88
N ARG A 20 -21.16 -6.05 45.11
CA ARG A 20 -21.52 -6.97 44.04
C ARG A 20 -20.33 -7.06 43.09
N ARG A 21 -19.71 -8.23 42.99
CA ARG A 21 -18.56 -8.46 42.09
C ARG A 21 -18.99 -8.12 40.66
N PRO A 22 -18.14 -7.45 39.87
CA PRO A 22 -18.46 -7.15 38.48
C PRO A 22 -18.76 -8.43 37.72
N THR A 23 -19.69 -8.35 36.77
CA THR A 23 -20.03 -9.53 35.95
C THR A 23 -18.80 -10.05 35.22
N PHE A 24 -18.59 -11.36 35.25
CA PHE A 24 -17.46 -12.02 34.57
C PHE A 24 -17.34 -11.56 33.10
N SER A 25 -18.47 -11.49 32.38
CA SER A 25 -18.54 -11.05 31.00
C SER A 25 -18.04 -9.62 30.78
N ALA A 26 -18.30 -8.69 31.71
CA ALA A 26 -17.85 -7.30 31.60
C ALA A 26 -16.33 -7.15 31.78
N VAL A 27 -15.74 -7.91 32.71
CA VAL A 27 -14.29 -7.85 32.94
C VAL A 27 -13.55 -8.53 31.80
N TRP A 28 -14.04 -9.69 31.34
CA TRP A 28 -13.40 -10.44 30.27
C TRP A 28 -13.60 -9.83 28.88
N SER A 29 -14.69 -9.09 28.63
CA SER A 29 -14.83 -8.34 27.37
C SER A 29 -13.70 -7.31 27.21
N LEU A 30 -13.45 -6.49 28.24
CA LEU A 30 -12.38 -5.50 28.19
C LEU A 30 -10.99 -6.14 28.06
N ARG A 31 -10.70 -7.17 28.87
CA ARG A 31 -9.39 -7.85 28.83
C ARG A 31 -9.13 -8.47 27.46
N LEU A 32 -10.14 -9.15 26.90
CA LEU A 32 -10.01 -9.78 25.59
C LEU A 32 -9.90 -8.75 24.47
N ALA A 33 -10.64 -7.63 24.53
CA ALA A 33 -10.53 -6.54 23.57
C ALA A 33 -9.12 -5.91 23.59
N LEU A 34 -8.59 -5.61 24.78
CA LEU A 34 -7.24 -5.06 24.95
C LEU A 34 -6.17 -6.04 24.48
N PHE A 35 -6.27 -7.32 24.84
CA PHE A 35 -5.36 -8.35 24.35
C PHE A 35 -5.40 -8.46 22.82
N SER A 36 -6.58 -8.45 22.22
CA SER A 36 -6.75 -8.56 20.77
C SER A 36 -6.18 -7.34 20.04
N GLY A 37 -6.43 -6.14 20.55
CA GLY A 37 -5.83 -4.91 20.02
C GLY A 37 -4.31 -4.92 20.14
N ALA A 38 -3.78 -5.29 21.31
CA ALA A 38 -2.34 -5.41 21.54
C ALA A 38 -1.69 -6.46 20.62
N LEU A 39 -2.36 -7.60 20.39
CA LEU A 39 -1.92 -8.65 19.49
C LEU A 39 -1.85 -8.15 18.03
N ALA A 40 -2.87 -7.43 17.56
CA ALA A 40 -2.89 -6.85 16.22
C ALA A 40 -1.76 -5.81 16.04
N ILE A 41 -1.62 -4.88 16.98
CA ILE A 41 -0.57 -3.85 16.94
C ILE A 41 0.82 -4.49 16.98
N SER A 42 1.03 -5.45 17.88
CA SER A 42 2.32 -6.16 17.99
C SER A 42 2.63 -6.91 16.70
N GLY A 43 1.66 -7.61 16.11
CA GLY A 43 1.83 -8.27 14.82
C GLY A 43 2.29 -7.32 13.72
N ILE A 44 1.63 -6.16 13.58
CA ILE A 44 1.98 -5.14 12.58
C ILE A 44 3.40 -4.60 12.83
N VAL A 45 3.75 -4.28 14.07
CA VAL A 45 5.09 -3.78 14.43
C VAL A 45 6.16 -4.83 14.13
N LEU A 46 5.95 -6.08 14.53
CA LEU A 46 6.87 -7.19 14.25
C LEU A 46 7.05 -7.40 12.73
N HIS A 47 5.97 -7.32 11.94
CA HIS A 47 6.04 -7.40 10.49
C HIS A 47 6.80 -6.24 9.86
N ARG A 48 6.52 -5.01 10.32
CA ARG A 48 7.10 -3.80 9.73
C ARG A 48 8.59 -3.65 10.02
N PHE A 49 9.03 -4.00 11.23
CA PHE A 49 10.39 -3.68 11.70
C PHE A 49 11.27 -4.90 11.98
N LEU A 50 10.67 -6.07 12.22
CA LEU A 50 11.40 -7.27 12.66
C LEU A 50 11.27 -8.43 11.66
N GLY A 51 10.73 -8.17 10.47
CA GLY A 51 10.72 -9.13 9.36
C GLY A 51 9.78 -10.33 9.56
N LEU A 52 8.73 -10.19 10.39
CA LEU A 52 7.68 -11.21 10.47
C LEU A 52 7.11 -11.44 9.06
N SER A 53 6.93 -12.70 8.65
CA SER A 53 6.40 -13.00 7.32
C SER A 53 4.93 -12.60 7.19
N THR A 54 4.52 -12.17 5.99
CA THR A 54 3.15 -11.73 5.72
C THR A 54 2.09 -12.78 6.04
N PRO A 55 2.25 -14.07 5.72
CA PRO A 55 1.26 -15.10 6.08
C PRO A 55 1.06 -15.23 7.59
N VAL A 56 2.16 -15.11 8.36
CA VAL A 56 2.10 -15.15 9.83
C VAL A 56 1.36 -13.94 10.36
N LEU A 57 1.66 -12.74 9.85
CA LEU A 57 0.90 -11.53 10.19
C LEU A 57 -0.59 -11.70 9.90
N LEU A 58 -0.97 -12.20 8.72
CA LEU A 58 -2.38 -12.41 8.37
C LEU A 58 -3.07 -13.36 9.35
N ASN A 59 -2.40 -14.41 9.82
CA ASN A 59 -2.94 -15.32 10.82
C ASN A 59 -3.05 -14.66 12.21
N VAL A 60 -2.07 -13.84 12.60
CA VAL A 60 -2.12 -13.04 13.85
C VAL A 60 -3.28 -12.06 13.82
N LEU A 61 -3.47 -11.34 12.70
CA LEU A 61 -4.60 -10.42 12.53
C LEU A 61 -5.94 -11.15 12.56
N LYS A 62 -6.07 -12.32 11.89
CA LYS A 62 -7.28 -13.15 11.98
C LYS A 62 -7.58 -13.54 13.42
N ALA A 63 -6.59 -14.02 14.17
CA ALA A 63 -6.76 -14.37 15.58
C ALA A 63 -7.18 -13.17 16.44
N ALA A 64 -6.56 -12.00 16.22
CA ALA A 64 -6.94 -10.76 16.88
C ALA A 64 -8.37 -10.33 16.55
N PHE A 65 -8.82 -10.43 15.29
CA PHE A 65 -10.20 -10.11 14.93
C PHE A 65 -11.21 -11.09 15.52
N VAL A 66 -10.90 -12.40 15.55
CA VAL A 66 -11.75 -13.39 16.23
C VAL A 66 -11.87 -13.06 17.73
N GLY A 67 -10.76 -12.77 18.40
CA GLY A 67 -10.73 -12.34 19.80
C GLY A 67 -11.52 -11.05 20.05
N GLY A 68 -11.35 -10.05 19.19
CA GLY A 68 -12.07 -8.78 19.24
C GLY A 68 -13.58 -8.94 19.04
N GLY A 69 -13.99 -9.84 18.14
CA GLY A 69 -15.39 -10.20 17.90
C GLY A 69 -16.01 -10.90 19.11
N LEU A 70 -15.31 -11.86 19.72
CA LEU A 70 -15.72 -12.49 20.97
C LEU A 70 -15.85 -11.46 22.10
N ALA A 71 -14.89 -10.54 22.21
CA ALA A 71 -14.93 -9.46 23.19
C ALA A 71 -16.13 -8.52 22.99
N LEU A 72 -16.46 -8.21 21.74
CA LEU A 72 -17.63 -7.41 21.37
C LEU A 72 -18.93 -8.10 21.80
N LEU A 73 -19.07 -9.40 21.49
CA LEU A 73 -20.22 -10.20 21.91
C LEU A 73 -20.36 -10.25 23.44
N LEU A 74 -19.26 -10.47 24.17
CA LEU A 74 -19.26 -10.47 25.63
C LEU A 74 -19.65 -9.11 26.21
N ALA A 75 -19.20 -8.01 25.59
CA ALA A 75 -19.57 -6.65 25.99
C ALA A 75 -21.08 -6.42 25.81
N LEU A 76 -21.65 -6.80 24.66
CA LEU A 76 -23.09 -6.68 24.41
C LEU A 76 -23.91 -7.51 25.42
N VAL A 77 -23.52 -8.76 25.66
CA VAL A 77 -24.18 -9.61 26.67
C VAL A 77 -24.06 -9.01 28.08
N ALA A 78 -22.90 -8.45 28.43
CA ALA A 78 -22.70 -7.80 29.72
C ALA A 78 -23.59 -6.56 29.88
N ILE A 79 -23.70 -5.70 28.85
CA ILE A 79 -24.56 -4.51 28.86
C ILE A 79 -26.03 -4.92 29.09
N VAL A 80 -26.53 -5.89 28.32
CA VAL A 80 -27.90 -6.40 28.46
C VAL A 80 -28.13 -6.96 29.87
N ARG A 81 -27.22 -7.79 30.39
CA ARG A 81 -27.34 -8.35 31.74
C ARG A 81 -27.33 -7.27 32.81
N ILE A 82 -26.44 -6.28 32.70
CA ILE A 82 -26.34 -5.17 33.66
C ILE A 82 -27.65 -4.36 33.66
N TRP A 83 -28.21 -4.10 32.49
CA TRP A 83 -29.48 -3.39 32.32
C TRP A 83 -30.62 -4.07 33.09
N PHE A 84 -30.77 -5.39 32.93
CA PHE A 84 -31.87 -6.14 33.58
C PHE A 84 -31.62 -6.51 35.05
N THR A 85 -30.36 -6.60 35.49
CA THR A 85 -30.03 -7.11 36.84
C THR A 85 -29.46 -6.06 37.80
N GLY A 86 -29.16 -4.85 37.32
CA GLY A 86 -28.54 -3.79 38.12
C GLY A 86 -27.16 -4.16 38.68
N ARG A 87 -26.45 -5.11 38.05
CA ARG A 87 -25.12 -5.57 38.50
C ARG A 87 -24.03 -4.55 38.15
N SER A 88 -22.95 -4.54 38.93
CA SER A 88 -21.77 -3.70 38.67
C SER A 88 -20.96 -4.20 37.46
N GLY A 89 -20.16 -3.31 36.85
CA GLY A 89 -19.30 -3.64 35.70
C GLY A 89 -19.56 -2.83 34.43
N GLY A 90 -20.45 -1.83 34.46
CA GLY A 90 -20.80 -1.02 33.29
C GLY A 90 -19.59 -0.39 32.59
N ALA A 91 -18.63 0.17 33.33
CA ALA A 91 -17.42 0.75 32.78
C ALA A 91 -16.55 -0.27 32.00
N ALA A 92 -16.42 -1.50 32.50
CA ALA A 92 -15.64 -2.54 31.83
C ALA A 92 -16.37 -3.05 30.57
N ALA A 93 -17.69 -3.23 30.64
CA ALA A 93 -18.49 -3.61 29.47
C ALA A 93 -18.44 -2.54 28.37
N PHE A 94 -18.57 -1.26 28.74
CA PHE A 94 -18.45 -0.13 27.83
C PHE A 94 -17.04 0.00 27.23
N GLY A 95 -15.99 -0.16 28.06
CA GLY A 95 -14.61 -0.20 27.57
C GLY A 95 -14.39 -1.33 26.57
N GLY A 96 -14.83 -2.55 26.88
CA GLY A 96 -14.74 -3.70 25.97
C GLY A 96 -15.45 -3.44 24.64
N LEU A 97 -16.64 -2.82 24.68
CA LEU A 97 -17.37 -2.40 23.47
C LEU A 97 -16.53 -1.39 22.66
N LEU A 98 -16.05 -0.31 23.28
CA LEU A 98 -15.30 0.73 22.59
C LEU A 98 -14.00 0.20 21.96
N PHE A 99 -13.21 -0.58 22.69
CA PHE A 99 -11.96 -1.13 22.17
C PHE A 99 -12.18 -2.14 21.05
N SER A 100 -13.21 -3.00 21.15
CA SER A 100 -13.57 -3.88 20.04
C SER A 100 -14.04 -3.09 18.82
N LEU A 101 -14.89 -2.08 18.99
CA LEU A 101 -15.31 -1.23 17.88
C LEU A 101 -14.14 -0.49 17.24
N ALA A 102 -13.20 0.02 18.04
CA ALA A 102 -11.99 0.66 17.52
C ALA A 102 -11.13 -0.31 16.70
N LEU A 103 -11.00 -1.57 17.12
CA LEU A 103 -10.29 -2.60 16.37
C LEU A 103 -10.96 -2.87 15.00
N PHE A 104 -12.29 -2.90 14.95
CA PHE A 104 -13.04 -3.11 13.70
C PHE A 104 -13.24 -1.83 12.87
N ALA A 105 -13.00 -0.65 13.42
CA ALA A 105 -13.19 0.62 12.72
C ALA A 105 -12.33 0.72 11.46
N TRP A 106 -11.07 0.25 11.54
CA TRP A 106 -10.16 0.27 10.39
C TRP A 106 -10.65 -0.61 9.23
N PRO A 107 -10.94 -1.92 9.40
CA PRO A 107 -11.55 -2.72 8.35
C PRO A 107 -12.90 -2.17 7.86
N ALA A 108 -13.73 -1.65 8.78
CA ALA A 108 -15.04 -1.11 8.44
C ALA A 108 -14.95 0.09 7.50
N TYR A 109 -13.91 0.93 7.64
CA TYR A 109 -13.65 2.06 6.75
C TYR A 109 -13.50 1.64 5.28
N TYR A 110 -12.97 0.43 5.01
CA TYR A 110 -12.77 -0.09 3.65
C TYR A 110 -13.97 -0.86 3.08
N ILE A 111 -15.07 -1.02 3.82
CA ILE A 111 -16.27 -1.73 3.33
C ILE A 111 -16.80 -1.14 2.00
N PRO A 112 -16.95 0.20 1.84
CA PRO A 112 -17.40 0.76 0.57
C PRO A 112 -16.44 0.44 -0.58
N VAL A 113 -15.13 0.53 -0.31
CA VAL A 113 -14.08 0.26 -1.29
C VAL A 113 -14.14 -1.19 -1.80
N VAL A 114 -14.28 -2.15 -0.89
CA VAL A 114 -14.40 -3.58 -1.23
C VAL A 114 -15.67 -3.88 -2.03
N ARG A 115 -16.74 -3.10 -1.82
CA ARG A 115 -18.02 -3.28 -2.53
C ARG A 115 -18.00 -2.64 -3.92
N ASP A 116 -17.38 -1.47 -4.04
CA ASP A 116 -17.50 -0.61 -5.22
C ASP A 116 -16.34 -0.82 -6.22
N LEU A 117 -15.20 -1.38 -5.78
CA LEU A 117 -14.07 -1.70 -6.64
C LEU A 117 -14.07 -3.17 -7.09
N PRO A 118 -13.47 -3.49 -8.25
CA PRO A 118 -13.33 -4.87 -8.69
C PRO A 118 -12.40 -5.65 -7.77
N ALA A 119 -12.72 -6.93 -7.54
CA ALA A 119 -11.91 -7.87 -6.79
C ALA A 119 -10.71 -8.37 -7.61
N ILE A 120 -9.82 -7.44 -7.97
CA ILE A 120 -8.54 -7.71 -8.64
C ILE A 120 -7.38 -7.31 -7.74
N ASN A 121 -6.24 -7.96 -7.97
CA ASN A 121 -4.99 -7.75 -7.23
C ASN A 121 -3.78 -7.55 -8.14
N ASP A 122 -3.99 -7.39 -9.44
CA ASP A 122 -2.97 -7.23 -10.47
C ASP A 122 -3.54 -6.26 -11.50
N VAL A 123 -2.79 -5.20 -11.80
CA VAL A 123 -3.20 -4.13 -12.71
C VAL A 123 -2.04 -3.81 -13.63
N THR A 124 -2.30 -3.69 -14.92
CA THR A 124 -1.30 -3.43 -15.96
C THR A 124 -1.74 -2.34 -16.92
N THR A 125 -0.82 -1.54 -17.44
CA THR A 125 -1.14 -0.56 -18.48
C THR A 125 -1.30 -1.20 -19.86
N ASP A 126 -0.61 -2.31 -20.12
CA ASP A 126 -0.80 -3.12 -21.32
C ASP A 126 -1.60 -4.38 -20.96
N LEU A 127 -2.87 -4.39 -21.35
CA LEU A 127 -3.80 -5.49 -21.11
C LEU A 127 -3.59 -6.68 -22.06
N HIS A 128 -3.00 -6.45 -23.23
CA HIS A 128 -2.82 -7.48 -24.25
C HIS A 128 -1.54 -8.27 -24.04
N ALA A 129 -0.45 -7.59 -23.69
CA ALA A 129 0.83 -8.21 -23.39
C ALA A 129 1.40 -7.66 -22.06
N PRO A 130 0.80 -8.02 -20.90
CA PRO A 130 1.26 -7.55 -19.61
C PRO A 130 2.75 -7.87 -19.38
N PRO A 131 3.57 -6.95 -18.86
CA PRO A 131 4.97 -7.20 -18.62
C PRO A 131 5.17 -8.35 -17.61
N PRO A 132 6.08 -9.30 -17.88
CA PRO A 132 6.33 -10.44 -17.00
C PRO A 132 7.14 -10.04 -15.77
N MET A 133 6.97 -10.79 -14.67
CA MET A 133 7.69 -10.61 -13.41
C MET A 133 8.69 -11.74 -13.21
N SER A 134 9.90 -11.60 -13.75
CA SER A 134 10.87 -12.70 -13.77
C SER A 134 11.70 -12.78 -12.49
N ALA A 135 12.28 -11.65 -12.05
CA ALA A 135 13.07 -11.57 -10.84
C ALA A 135 12.18 -11.57 -9.59
N LEU A 136 11.03 -10.88 -9.65
CA LEU A 136 10.09 -10.76 -8.53
C LEU A 136 9.41 -12.09 -8.21
N ALA A 137 9.18 -12.96 -9.20
CA ALA A 137 8.63 -14.30 -8.99
C ALA A 137 9.47 -15.11 -7.98
N ASN A 138 10.80 -14.99 -8.04
CA ASN A 138 11.72 -15.70 -7.14
C ASN A 138 11.68 -15.17 -5.70
N LEU A 139 11.15 -13.96 -5.48
CA LEU A 139 11.00 -13.34 -4.17
C LEU A 139 9.65 -13.64 -3.51
N ARG A 140 8.73 -14.32 -4.21
CA ARG A 140 7.42 -14.66 -3.66
C ARG A 140 7.54 -15.82 -2.69
N GLY A 141 7.14 -15.57 -1.44
CA GLY A 141 7.14 -16.55 -0.38
C GLY A 141 5.88 -17.44 -0.38
N PRO A 142 5.81 -18.41 0.56
CA PRO A 142 4.63 -19.25 0.73
C PRO A 142 3.35 -18.45 0.91
N GLY A 143 2.27 -18.91 0.27
CA GLY A 143 0.95 -18.27 0.35
C GLY A 143 0.83 -16.94 -0.42
N ALA A 144 1.85 -16.55 -1.18
CA ALA A 144 1.73 -15.44 -2.11
C ALA A 144 0.91 -15.84 -3.35
N ASN A 145 0.29 -14.86 -3.99
CA ASN A 145 -0.38 -15.02 -5.27
C ASN A 145 0.63 -15.44 -6.36
N PRO A 146 0.19 -16.09 -7.46
CA PRO A 146 1.04 -16.41 -8.60
C PRO A 146 1.58 -15.15 -9.29
N ALA A 147 2.83 -15.19 -9.77
CA ALA A 147 3.46 -14.07 -10.49
C ALA A 147 2.94 -13.93 -11.93
N ASP A 148 2.47 -15.02 -12.51
CA ASP A 148 1.83 -15.03 -13.82
C ASP A 148 0.55 -14.18 -13.78
N TYR A 149 0.28 -13.49 -14.89
CA TYR A 149 -0.90 -12.65 -14.98
C TYR A 149 -2.17 -13.52 -14.96
N PRO A 150 -3.19 -13.20 -14.15
CA PRO A 150 -4.38 -14.05 -13.99
C PRO A 150 -5.21 -14.28 -15.26
N GLY A 151 -5.03 -13.46 -16.30
CA GLY A 151 -5.61 -13.65 -17.63
C GLY A 151 -6.87 -12.80 -17.90
N GLU A 152 -7.69 -13.25 -18.85
CA GLU A 152 -8.82 -12.51 -19.44
C GLU A 152 -9.80 -11.93 -18.41
N HIS A 153 -10.12 -12.68 -17.35
CA HIS A 153 -11.07 -12.21 -16.34
C HIS A 153 -10.62 -10.89 -15.68
N PHE A 154 -9.32 -10.72 -15.46
CA PHE A 154 -8.75 -9.47 -14.94
C PHE A 154 -8.78 -8.37 -15.99
N VAL A 155 -8.52 -8.70 -17.26
CA VAL A 155 -8.60 -7.75 -18.38
C VAL A 155 -9.98 -7.10 -18.46
N GLU A 156 -11.05 -7.90 -18.44
CA GLU A 156 -12.42 -7.40 -18.52
C GLU A 156 -12.76 -6.47 -17.35
N MET A 157 -12.47 -6.89 -16.12
CA MET A 157 -12.75 -6.08 -14.93
C MET A 157 -11.92 -4.79 -14.91
N GLN A 158 -10.65 -4.86 -15.28
CA GLN A 158 -9.76 -3.71 -15.29
C GLN A 158 -10.15 -2.71 -16.39
N ALA A 159 -10.51 -3.17 -17.59
CA ALA A 159 -10.91 -2.31 -18.70
C ALA A 159 -12.13 -1.46 -18.35
N VAL A 160 -13.06 -2.00 -17.56
CA VAL A 160 -14.24 -1.26 -17.07
C VAL A 160 -13.87 -0.31 -15.93
N ALA A 161 -13.12 -0.78 -14.94
CA ALA A 161 -12.85 -0.01 -13.72
C ALA A 161 -11.78 1.08 -13.89
N TYR A 162 -10.79 0.85 -14.75
CA TYR A 162 -9.59 1.68 -14.90
C TYR A 162 -9.21 1.93 -16.37
N PRO A 163 -10.12 2.49 -17.20
CA PRO A 163 -9.85 2.74 -18.62
C PRO A 163 -8.74 3.77 -18.85
N ASP A 164 -8.43 4.59 -17.85
CA ASP A 164 -7.37 5.60 -17.88
C ASP A 164 -5.95 5.03 -17.82
N LEU A 165 -5.78 3.78 -17.41
CA LEU A 165 -4.47 3.14 -17.29
C LEU A 165 -4.05 2.56 -18.64
N GLN A 166 -3.29 3.34 -19.39
CA GLN A 166 -2.78 3.00 -20.72
C GLN A 166 -1.25 3.12 -20.78
N PRO A 167 -0.60 2.51 -21.77
CA PRO A 167 0.83 2.69 -22.00
C PRO A 167 1.21 4.16 -22.16
N PHE A 168 2.39 4.53 -21.66
CA PHE A 168 2.87 5.90 -21.75
C PHE A 168 3.84 6.06 -22.91
N LEU A 169 3.42 6.78 -23.95
CA LEU A 169 4.20 7.00 -25.17
C LEU A 169 5.09 8.26 -25.05
N LEU A 170 6.31 8.17 -25.54
CA LEU A 170 7.34 9.20 -25.51
C LEU A 170 8.00 9.36 -26.88
N SER A 171 8.16 10.61 -27.31
CA SER A 171 8.99 10.96 -28.47
C SER A 171 10.46 11.15 -28.04
N ARG A 172 11.00 10.12 -27.39
CA ARG A 172 12.40 10.06 -26.95
C ARG A 172 12.98 8.67 -27.20
N PRO A 173 14.32 8.57 -27.42
CA PRO A 173 15.00 7.29 -27.54
C PRO A 173 14.74 6.38 -26.33
N VAL A 174 14.70 5.07 -26.57
CA VAL A 174 14.42 4.05 -25.55
C VAL A 174 15.39 4.08 -24.37
N ASP A 175 16.68 4.33 -24.62
CA ASP A 175 17.71 4.41 -23.57
C ASP A 175 17.45 5.57 -22.61
N GLU A 176 17.04 6.73 -23.15
CA GLU A 176 16.71 7.90 -22.35
C GLU A 176 15.44 7.68 -21.53
N ALA A 177 14.42 7.08 -22.14
CA ALA A 177 13.18 6.73 -21.45
C ALA A 177 13.40 5.72 -20.31
N PHE A 178 14.30 4.76 -20.51
CA PHE A 178 14.68 3.78 -19.48
C PHE A 178 15.35 4.46 -18.28
N GLU A 179 16.28 5.38 -18.51
CA GLU A 179 16.93 6.13 -17.42
C GLU A 179 15.93 7.02 -16.66
N ILE A 180 14.98 7.64 -17.37
CA ILE A 180 13.92 8.44 -16.75
C ILE A 180 13.00 7.56 -15.89
N ALA A 181 12.64 6.36 -16.38
CA ALA A 181 11.86 5.40 -15.62
C ALA A 181 12.63 4.94 -14.37
N ALA A 182 13.91 4.59 -14.50
CA ALA A 182 14.76 4.19 -13.38
C ALA A 182 14.91 5.30 -12.34
N GLN A 183 15.12 6.55 -12.77
CA GLN A 183 15.14 7.70 -11.88
C GLN A 183 13.81 7.89 -11.14
N THR A 184 12.69 7.67 -11.82
CA THR A 184 11.34 7.76 -11.22
C THR A 184 11.15 6.72 -10.12
N VAL A 185 11.52 5.46 -10.38
CA VAL A 185 11.49 4.37 -9.40
C VAL A 185 12.32 4.73 -8.16
N ARG A 186 13.53 5.28 -8.36
CA ARG A 186 14.42 5.72 -7.27
C ARG A 186 13.84 6.90 -6.47
N ARG A 187 13.19 7.88 -7.12
CA ARG A 187 12.51 9.01 -6.45
C ARG A 187 11.33 8.57 -5.59
N LEU A 188 10.58 7.58 -6.08
CA LEU A 188 9.48 6.94 -5.34
C LEU A 188 9.97 6.02 -4.22
N LYS A 189 11.29 5.76 -4.14
CA LYS A 189 11.92 4.90 -3.14
C LYS A 189 11.41 3.46 -3.18
N TYR A 190 11.04 2.97 -4.36
CA TYR A 190 10.78 1.55 -4.54
C TYR A 190 12.09 0.77 -4.38
N GLU A 191 11.99 -0.42 -3.80
CA GLU A 191 13.12 -1.33 -3.62
C GLU A 191 13.40 -2.03 -4.94
N VAL A 192 14.43 -1.60 -5.67
CA VAL A 192 14.80 -2.17 -6.97
C VAL A 192 15.41 -3.57 -6.77
N VAL A 193 14.85 -4.55 -7.48
CA VAL A 193 15.27 -5.95 -7.45
C VAL A 193 16.13 -6.28 -8.68
N SER A 194 15.74 -5.80 -9.85
CA SER A 194 16.48 -6.01 -11.10
C SER A 194 16.28 -4.85 -12.06
N GLU A 195 17.34 -4.50 -12.79
CA GLU A 195 17.30 -3.56 -13.91
C GLU A 195 17.96 -4.25 -15.13
N THR A 196 17.21 -4.40 -16.21
CA THR A 196 17.68 -4.95 -17.48
C THR A 196 17.51 -3.87 -18.54
N PRO A 197 18.60 -3.33 -19.12
CA PRO A 197 18.50 -2.25 -20.10
C PRO A 197 17.88 -2.73 -21.43
N PRO A 198 17.25 -1.84 -22.21
CA PRO A 198 16.72 -2.15 -23.53
C PRO A 198 17.84 -2.36 -24.56
N GLY A 199 17.53 -3.07 -25.64
CA GLY A 199 18.47 -3.36 -26.74
C GLY A 199 18.39 -2.42 -27.95
N GLY A 200 17.67 -1.31 -27.85
CA GLY A 200 17.52 -0.33 -28.93
C GLY A 200 16.45 -0.65 -29.98
N SER A 201 15.64 -1.70 -29.77
CA SER A 201 14.47 -2.02 -30.61
C SER A 201 13.28 -2.47 -29.75
N PHE A 202 12.07 -2.43 -30.33
CA PHE A 202 10.85 -2.90 -29.68
C PHE A 202 10.88 -4.40 -29.32
N GLU A 203 11.69 -5.19 -30.00
CA GLU A 203 11.86 -6.63 -29.74
C GLU A 203 12.77 -6.92 -28.53
N GLN A 204 13.53 -5.93 -28.07
CA GLN A 204 14.45 -6.04 -26.94
C GLN A 204 14.08 -5.03 -25.85
N PRO A 205 12.93 -5.21 -25.18
CA PRO A 205 12.49 -4.34 -24.11
C PRO A 205 13.44 -4.37 -22.91
N GLY A 206 13.62 -3.21 -22.28
CA GLY A 206 14.20 -3.09 -20.95
C GLY A 206 13.15 -3.33 -19.87
N TYR A 207 13.60 -3.78 -18.70
CA TYR A 207 12.76 -4.08 -17.55
C TYR A 207 13.34 -3.49 -16.28
N ILE A 208 12.49 -2.91 -15.45
CA ILE A 208 12.81 -2.54 -14.08
C ILE A 208 11.81 -3.25 -13.18
N GLU A 209 12.32 -4.16 -12.36
CA GLU A 209 11.53 -4.93 -11.40
C GLU A 209 11.82 -4.41 -9.99
N ALA A 210 10.78 -3.98 -9.27
CA ALA A 210 10.89 -3.36 -7.97
C ALA A 210 9.75 -3.76 -7.02
N VAL A 211 9.94 -3.52 -5.74
CA VAL A 211 8.96 -3.78 -4.69
C VAL A 211 8.57 -2.46 -4.03
N ASP A 212 7.26 -2.23 -3.88
CA ASP A 212 6.72 -1.17 -3.04
C ASP A 212 6.04 -1.78 -1.80
N ARG A 213 5.98 -1.02 -0.70
CA ARG A 213 5.40 -1.49 0.56
C ARG A 213 4.32 -0.53 1.06
N THR A 214 3.17 -1.08 1.43
CA THR A 214 2.09 -0.27 2.02
C THR A 214 2.57 0.47 3.27
N LEU A 215 2.09 1.70 3.47
CA LEU A 215 2.63 2.60 4.49
C LEU A 215 2.48 2.07 5.92
N ILE A 216 1.29 1.55 6.25
CA ILE A 216 0.93 1.18 7.62
C ILE A 216 1.39 -0.25 7.94
N ILE A 217 0.99 -1.21 7.10
CA ILE A 217 1.21 -2.63 7.39
C ILE A 217 2.54 -3.13 6.80
N GLY A 218 3.01 -2.52 5.71
CA GLY A 218 4.23 -2.95 5.02
C GLY A 218 4.06 -4.17 4.15
N PHE A 219 2.84 -4.42 3.66
CA PHE A 219 2.61 -5.48 2.67
C PHE A 219 3.41 -5.18 1.40
N PRO A 220 4.21 -6.15 0.92
CA PRO A 220 4.96 -6.00 -0.31
C PRO A 220 4.06 -6.21 -1.53
N ASP A 221 4.12 -5.26 -2.45
CA ASP A 221 3.53 -5.32 -3.78
C ASP A 221 4.66 -5.25 -4.83
N ASP A 222 4.53 -6.04 -5.89
CA ASP A 222 5.49 -6.12 -6.99
C ASP A 222 5.14 -5.09 -8.06
N VAL A 223 6.14 -4.39 -8.59
CA VAL A 223 6.01 -3.44 -9.70
C VAL A 223 7.02 -3.82 -10.77
N VAL A 224 6.56 -4.03 -12.00
CA VAL A 224 7.43 -4.15 -13.16
C VAL A 224 7.14 -3.02 -14.13
N ILE A 225 8.20 -2.38 -14.59
CA ILE A 225 8.18 -1.35 -15.62
C ILE A 225 8.89 -1.92 -16.84
N ARG A 226 8.20 -1.98 -17.97
CA ARG A 226 8.77 -2.36 -19.26
C ARG A 226 8.95 -1.12 -20.12
N VAL A 227 10.12 -0.97 -20.71
CA VAL A 227 10.44 0.15 -21.61
C VAL A 227 10.88 -0.43 -22.95
N MET A 228 10.18 -0.07 -24.02
CA MET A 228 10.47 -0.53 -25.38
C MET A 228 10.42 0.65 -26.34
N GLY A 229 11.16 0.55 -27.44
CA GLY A 229 11.28 1.67 -28.36
C GLY A 229 12.47 1.53 -29.29
N ASP A 230 12.76 2.61 -30.00
CA ASP A 230 13.89 2.76 -30.89
C ASP A 230 14.69 4.04 -30.55
N SER A 231 15.43 4.56 -31.52
CA SER A 231 16.23 5.78 -31.36
C SER A 231 15.41 7.08 -31.36
N GLU A 232 14.11 7.03 -31.65
CA GLU A 232 13.26 8.23 -31.77
C GLU A 232 12.08 8.19 -30.80
N THR A 233 11.46 7.04 -30.63
CA THR A 233 10.24 6.88 -29.84
C THR A 233 10.35 5.72 -28.86
N SER A 234 9.59 5.82 -27.78
CA SER A 234 9.53 4.80 -26.73
C SER A 234 8.15 4.72 -26.09
N GLN A 235 7.90 3.58 -25.47
CA GLN A 235 6.70 3.25 -24.72
C GLN A 235 7.11 2.69 -23.36
N ILE A 236 6.43 3.16 -22.32
CA ILE A 236 6.60 2.69 -20.95
C ILE A 236 5.29 2.03 -20.50
N ASP A 237 5.39 0.73 -20.20
CA ASP A 237 4.31 -0.05 -19.60
C ASP A 237 4.63 -0.32 -18.13
N VAL A 238 3.59 -0.34 -17.29
CA VAL A 238 3.71 -0.62 -15.86
C VAL A 238 2.69 -1.66 -15.47
N ARG A 239 3.13 -2.67 -14.72
CA ARG A 239 2.25 -3.61 -14.01
C ARG A 239 2.56 -3.58 -12.53
N SER A 240 1.52 -3.55 -11.71
CA SER A 240 1.60 -3.58 -10.26
C SER A 240 0.71 -4.70 -9.76
N ALA A 241 1.27 -5.62 -8.97
CA ALA A 241 0.55 -6.78 -8.46
C ALA A 241 0.81 -7.02 -6.97
N SER A 242 -0.25 -7.28 -6.22
CA SER A 242 -0.18 -7.58 -4.81
C SER A 242 0.23 -9.02 -4.56
N ARG A 243 1.24 -9.22 -3.71
CA ARG A 243 1.69 -10.58 -3.34
C ARG A 243 0.67 -11.33 -2.50
N TYR A 244 -0.18 -10.64 -1.74
CA TYR A 244 -1.13 -11.26 -0.82
C TYR A 244 -2.50 -10.62 -0.92
N GLY A 245 -3.54 -11.45 -0.83
CA GLY A 245 -4.94 -11.03 -0.91
C GLY A 245 -5.51 -11.09 -2.33
N GLN A 246 -6.83 -11.16 -2.44
CA GLN A 246 -7.56 -11.26 -3.71
C GLN A 246 -8.04 -9.89 -4.23
N HIS A 247 -8.07 -8.89 -3.35
CA HIS A 247 -8.57 -7.55 -3.65
C HIS A 247 -7.54 -6.53 -3.16
N ASP A 248 -7.04 -5.68 -4.04
CA ASP A 248 -5.97 -4.70 -3.72
C ASP A 248 -6.49 -3.37 -3.18
N LEU A 249 -7.81 -3.15 -3.19
CA LEU A 249 -8.47 -1.93 -2.71
C LEU A 249 -8.13 -0.71 -3.59
N GLY A 250 -7.81 -0.94 -4.87
CA GLY A 250 -7.41 0.08 -5.82
C GLY A 250 -5.96 0.54 -5.68
N GLN A 251 -5.18 -0.12 -4.81
CA GLN A 251 -3.81 0.29 -4.52
C GLN A 251 -2.88 0.13 -5.73
N ASN A 252 -3.01 -0.94 -6.53
CA ASN A 252 -2.15 -1.11 -7.71
C ASN A 252 -2.42 -0.04 -8.77
N ALA A 253 -3.70 0.25 -9.04
CA ALA A 253 -4.09 1.35 -9.93
C ALA A 253 -3.57 2.71 -9.41
N SER A 254 -3.70 2.98 -8.11
CA SER A 254 -3.17 4.20 -7.48
C SER A 254 -1.65 4.31 -7.60
N ARG A 255 -0.94 3.18 -7.47
CA ARG A 255 0.52 3.11 -7.63
C ARG A 255 0.98 3.43 -9.04
N ILE A 256 0.32 2.87 -10.05
CA ILE A 256 0.61 3.17 -11.47
C ILE A 256 0.38 4.66 -11.76
N ARG A 257 -0.73 5.23 -11.28
CA ARG A 257 -0.99 6.68 -11.41
C ARG A 257 0.07 7.53 -10.73
N THR A 258 0.50 7.14 -9.53
CA THR A 258 1.57 7.81 -8.80
C THR A 258 2.90 7.74 -9.55
N PHE A 259 3.22 6.57 -10.12
CA PHE A 259 4.39 6.40 -10.97
C PHE A 259 4.36 7.35 -12.17
N PHE A 260 3.28 7.38 -12.94
CA PHE A 260 3.18 8.28 -14.09
C PHE A 260 3.13 9.76 -13.71
N ALA A 261 2.58 10.11 -12.55
CA ALA A 261 2.63 11.48 -12.05
C ALA A 261 4.07 11.92 -11.75
N GLU A 262 4.89 11.05 -11.15
CA GLU A 262 6.30 11.35 -10.87
C GLU A 262 7.17 11.30 -12.14
N LEU A 263 6.90 10.34 -13.05
CA LEU A 263 7.55 10.25 -14.36
C LEU A 263 7.45 11.56 -15.14
N ARG A 264 6.25 12.15 -15.19
CA ARG A 264 6.02 13.46 -15.83
C ARG A 264 6.87 14.56 -15.20
N LYS A 265 7.01 14.61 -13.88
CA LYS A 265 7.88 15.60 -13.22
C LYS A 265 9.36 15.40 -13.58
N VAL A 266 9.81 14.15 -13.69
CA VAL A 266 11.18 13.83 -14.12
C VAL A 266 11.41 14.27 -15.57
N LEU A 267 10.47 13.96 -16.46
CA LEU A 267 10.47 14.39 -17.86
C LEU A 267 10.53 15.92 -17.99
N ASP A 268 9.69 16.64 -17.25
CA ASP A 268 9.65 18.10 -17.26
C ASP A 268 10.95 18.71 -16.73
N SER A 269 11.65 18.04 -15.82
CA SER A 269 12.95 18.51 -15.32
C SER A 269 14.13 18.27 -16.29
N SER A 270 13.99 17.33 -17.24
CA SER A 270 15.03 17.05 -18.24
C SER A 270 14.93 17.93 -19.49
N VAL A 271 13.75 18.44 -19.84
CA VAL A 271 13.56 19.37 -20.98
C VAL A 271 14.33 20.71 -20.82
N PRO A 272 14.31 21.40 -19.66
CA PRO A 272 15.05 22.64 -19.47
C PRO A 272 16.55 22.46 -19.65
N ALA A 273 17.11 21.35 -19.15
CA ALA A 273 18.54 21.06 -19.24
C ALA A 273 18.99 20.80 -20.69
N ALA A 274 18.17 20.11 -21.50
CA ALA A 274 18.46 19.90 -22.92
C ALA A 274 18.35 21.20 -23.73
N ALA A 275 17.33 22.03 -23.47
CA ALA A 275 17.16 23.33 -24.13
C ALA A 275 18.26 24.35 -23.76
N GLU A 276 18.73 24.33 -22.51
CA GLU A 276 19.87 25.13 -22.06
C GLU A 276 21.20 24.66 -22.68
N ALA A 277 21.42 23.35 -22.76
CA ALA A 277 22.60 22.77 -23.40
C ALA A 277 22.66 23.09 -24.89
N ASP A 278 21.52 23.05 -25.60
CA ASP A 278 21.46 23.36 -27.03
C ASP A 278 21.66 24.86 -27.29
N ASN A 279 21.11 25.73 -26.44
CA ASN A 279 21.39 27.17 -26.46
C ASN A 279 22.85 27.51 -26.16
N ALA A 280 23.52 26.78 -25.26
CA ALA A 280 24.94 26.96 -24.99
C ALA A 280 25.80 26.53 -26.18
N ARG A 281 25.47 25.41 -26.85
CA ARG A 281 26.15 24.92 -28.06
C ARG A 281 25.99 25.88 -29.24
N SER A 282 24.79 26.43 -29.44
CA SER A 282 24.52 27.40 -30.52
C SER A 282 25.30 28.71 -30.30
N LYS A 283 25.34 29.23 -29.07
CA LYS A 283 26.15 30.40 -28.69
C LYS A 283 27.66 30.15 -28.85
N GLY A 284 28.14 28.96 -28.50
CA GLY A 284 29.54 28.56 -28.70
C GLY A 284 29.94 28.55 -30.17
N ARG A 285 29.12 27.92 -31.03
CA ARG A 285 29.33 27.90 -32.49
C ARG A 285 29.32 29.29 -33.12
N ALA A 286 28.37 30.15 -32.75
CA ALA A 286 28.31 31.53 -33.24
C ALA A 286 29.55 32.36 -32.86
N THR A 287 30.10 32.12 -31.66
CA THR A 287 31.31 32.80 -31.17
C THR A 287 32.56 32.33 -31.91
N GLN A 288 32.66 31.05 -32.25
CA GLN A 288 33.79 30.47 -32.99
C GLN A 288 33.78 30.90 -34.46
N GLN A 289 32.60 31.01 -35.08
CA GLN A 289 32.44 31.47 -36.46
C GLN A 289 32.80 32.96 -36.62
N ARG A 290 32.47 33.79 -35.62
CA ARG A 290 32.91 35.20 -35.55
C ARG A 290 34.44 35.36 -35.37
N ARG A 291 35.11 34.43 -34.68
CA ARG A 291 36.57 34.43 -34.54
C ARG A 291 37.28 33.92 -35.79
N GLY A 292 36.73 32.93 -36.49
CA GLY A 292 37.29 32.42 -37.75
C GLY A 292 37.16 33.39 -38.94
N GLY A 293 36.10 34.21 -38.99
CA GLY A 293 35.88 35.19 -40.06
C GLY A 293 36.79 36.42 -40.03
N ARG A 294 37.42 36.73 -38.88
CA ARG A 294 38.35 37.88 -38.75
C ARG A 294 39.80 37.59 -39.14
N GLY A 295 40.16 36.33 -39.44
CA GLY A 295 41.54 35.93 -39.73
C GLY A 295 41.91 35.73 -41.20
N ARG A 296 40.99 35.95 -42.16
CA ARG A 296 41.18 35.53 -43.56
C ARG A 296 41.11 36.64 -44.61
N GLY A 297 41.23 37.90 -44.18
CA GLY A 297 41.16 39.07 -45.06
C GLY A 297 42.35 40.00 -44.86
N ASP A 298 43.59 39.52 -44.92
CA ASP A 298 44.74 40.43 -45.06
C ASP A 298 46.01 39.71 -45.55
N ARG A 299 46.01 39.23 -46.80
CA ARG A 299 47.24 38.91 -47.55
C ARG A 299 47.01 39.16 -49.04
N ARG A 300 47.05 40.42 -49.44
CA ARG A 300 47.38 40.86 -50.80
C ARG A 300 48.38 42.00 -50.69
N ASN A 301 49.66 41.65 -50.88
CA ASN A 301 50.66 42.37 -51.65
C ASN A 301 51.95 41.54 -51.64
#